data_AF-X6MTS8-F1
#
_entry.id   AF-X6MTS8-F1
#
_cell.length_a   1.000
_cell.length_b   1.000
_cell.length_c   1.000
_cell.angle_alpha   90.00
_cell.angle_beta   90.00
_cell.angle_gamma   90.00
#
_symmetry.space_group_name_H-M   'P 1'
#
loop_
_entity.id
_entity.type
_entity.pdbx_description
1 polymer ?
#
loop_
_entity_poly.entity_id
_entity_poly.type
_entity_poly.pdbx_seq_one_letter_code
_entity_poly.pdbx_strand_id
1 'polypeptide(L)'
;MTDQNATNLDISEINKKKCNQSRRAKGIRKKGKRKGKGKGKRKRKRRKEKEEEMLTLDHTPLTKLVTQWKKKKKKEAKEKQPKRCAVLLTTGSLNPIHKGHIEMMEKAKEELERNDKDVYVIGGYLSPSHDDYVSGKFSGHDFYNAKTRSHFVDLCVTNHDWLACDQWESQQSYFIDFPEVASRLHRQLNRIFETYRTAIEVYYVCGYDHASKCHLLSGRLKRINVNTLVVARPGYSSHQKHSIRPHPSVMVVDAPIDYDRSSTIVRQLLQTKDWKGLEPYLCPALLDYFKHHSHKQ
;
A
#
# COMPACT_ATOMS: atom_id res chain seq x y z
N MET A 1 -26.24 -12.74 96.34
CA MET A 1 -25.61 -13.53 97.42
C MET A 1 -24.12 -13.60 97.12
N THR A 2 -23.33 -13.02 98.01
CA THR A 2 -21.90 -13.27 98.35
C THR A 2 -20.89 -13.47 97.20
N ASP A 3 -19.98 -12.53 96.94
CA ASP A 3 -18.72 -12.20 97.66
C ASP A 3 -17.54 -13.17 97.46
N GLN A 4 -16.40 -12.57 97.10
CA GLN A 4 -15.02 -12.84 97.58
C GLN A 4 -14.27 -14.09 97.09
N ASN A 5 -13.13 -13.88 96.41
CA ASN A 5 -11.74 -13.94 96.95
C ASN A 5 -11.07 -15.29 96.58
N ALA A 6 -9.77 -15.46 96.37
CA ALA A 6 -8.61 -14.58 96.24
C ALA A 6 -7.42 -15.38 95.65
N THR A 7 -6.53 -14.66 94.96
CA THR A 7 -5.05 -14.72 94.94
C THR A 7 -4.24 -16.03 95.14
N ASN A 8 -3.28 -16.26 94.23
CA ASN A 8 -1.81 -16.30 94.46
C ASN A 8 -1.12 -16.62 93.10
N LEU A 9 -0.42 -15.70 92.40
CA LEU A 9 0.92 -15.13 92.62
C LEU A 9 2.04 -16.17 92.86
N ASP A 10 2.89 -16.33 91.84
CA ASP A 10 4.33 -16.47 92.05
C ASP A 10 5.07 -15.54 91.07
N ILE A 11 5.99 -14.78 91.65
CA ILE A 11 6.83 -13.72 91.07
C ILE A 11 8.27 -14.15 91.37
N SER A 12 9.09 -14.26 90.33
CA SER A 12 10.50 -13.84 90.37
C SER A 12 11.09 -13.99 88.96
N GLU A 13 11.94 -13.12 88.41
CA GLU A 13 12.44 -11.78 88.73
C GLU A 13 13.20 -11.37 87.42
N ILE A 14 12.92 -10.22 86.77
CA ILE A 14 13.69 -8.95 86.89
C ILE A 14 15.03 -8.99 86.06
N ASN A 15 15.43 -8.07 85.16
CA ASN A 15 15.20 -6.63 85.03
C ASN A 15 15.74 -6.05 83.68
N LYS A 16 15.01 -5.03 83.17
CA LYS A 16 15.46 -3.68 82.72
C LYS A 16 16.56 -3.50 81.64
N LYS A 17 16.24 -2.73 80.58
CA LYS A 17 16.36 -1.25 80.57
C LYS A 17 15.75 -0.63 79.29
N LYS A 18 14.78 0.27 79.48
CA LYS A 18 14.41 1.38 78.56
C LYS A 18 15.45 2.50 78.71
N CYS A 19 15.59 3.41 77.73
CA CYS A 19 15.32 4.86 77.87
C CYS A 19 16.05 5.77 76.83
N ASN A 20 15.25 6.62 76.18
CA ASN A 20 15.45 8.03 75.82
C ASN A 20 16.35 8.58 74.68
N GLN A 21 15.64 9.31 73.80
CA GLN A 21 15.84 10.70 73.36
C GLN A 21 16.91 11.07 72.33
N SER A 22 16.39 11.49 71.17
CA SER A 22 16.66 12.71 70.40
C SER A 22 18.10 13.26 70.33
N ARG A 23 18.64 13.33 69.11
CA ARG A 23 19.44 14.47 68.63
C ARG A 23 19.42 14.57 67.10
N ARG A 24 19.25 15.81 66.67
CA ARG A 24 19.11 16.36 65.32
C ARG A 24 20.44 16.25 64.56
N ALA A 25 20.43 15.75 63.31
CA ALA A 25 21.51 16.03 62.36
C ALA A 25 20.94 16.12 60.92
N LYS A 26 21.13 17.29 60.31
CA LYS A 26 20.79 17.63 58.93
C LYS A 26 21.61 16.74 57.97
N GLY A 27 20.94 16.14 56.99
CA GLY A 27 21.58 15.41 55.90
C GLY A 27 20.80 15.56 54.59
N ILE A 28 21.05 16.65 53.87
CA ILE A 28 20.66 16.78 52.45
C ILE A 28 21.63 15.91 51.64
N ARG A 29 21.16 14.85 50.95
CA ARG A 29 21.78 14.38 49.70
C ARG A 29 20.92 13.39 48.90
N LYS A 30 20.39 13.94 47.80
CA LYS A 30 20.18 13.38 46.45
C LYS A 30 19.47 12.01 46.32
N LYS A 31 18.16 12.08 46.02
CA LYS A 31 17.43 11.04 45.27
C LYS A 31 18.17 10.72 43.97
N GLY A 32 18.73 9.51 43.86
CA GLY A 32 19.31 8.99 42.63
C GLY A 32 18.23 8.80 41.56
N LYS A 33 18.21 9.67 40.55
CA LYS A 33 17.56 9.43 39.24
C LYS A 33 18.29 8.27 38.53
N ARG A 34 17.98 7.02 38.86
CA ARG A 34 18.41 5.86 38.05
C ARG A 34 17.40 5.57 36.93
N LYS A 35 17.67 6.22 35.79
CA LYS A 35 17.54 5.72 34.40
C LYS A 35 16.18 5.12 33.98
N GLY A 36 15.24 5.99 33.62
CA GLY A 36 14.16 5.72 32.64
C GLY A 36 14.63 5.63 31.18
N LYS A 37 15.94 5.45 30.92
CA LYS A 37 16.51 5.41 29.55
C LYS A 37 16.24 4.09 28.81
N GLY A 38 15.97 2.99 29.52
CA GLY A 38 15.74 1.66 28.92
C GLY A 38 14.32 1.41 28.41
N LYS A 39 13.29 1.87 29.16
CA LYS A 39 11.87 1.71 28.76
C LYS A 39 11.52 2.52 27.51
N GLY A 40 12.02 3.74 27.39
CA GLY A 40 11.82 4.59 26.20
C GLY A 40 12.49 4.02 24.94
N LYS A 41 13.70 3.44 25.06
CA LYS A 41 14.40 2.78 23.95
C LYS A 41 13.73 1.48 23.52
N ARG A 42 13.30 0.62 24.46
CA ARG A 42 12.52 -0.60 24.16
C ARG A 42 11.16 -0.28 23.51
N LYS A 43 10.46 0.75 23.98
CA LYS A 43 9.18 1.18 23.40
C LYS A 43 9.37 1.79 22.01
N ARG A 44 10.44 2.57 21.77
CA ARG A 44 10.83 3.05 20.44
C ARG A 44 11.23 1.92 19.49
N LYS A 45 12.03 0.95 19.96
CA LYS A 45 12.47 -0.22 19.19
C LYS A 45 11.29 -1.09 18.78
N ARG A 46 10.39 -1.45 19.71
CA ARG A 46 9.12 -2.16 19.39
C ARG A 46 8.21 -1.40 18.44
N ARG A 47 8.18 -0.07 18.52
CA ARG A 47 7.42 0.77 17.58
C ARG A 47 8.03 0.72 16.18
N LYS A 48 9.36 0.74 16.11
CA LYS A 48 10.13 0.68 14.87
C LYS A 48 10.06 -0.71 14.22
N GLU A 49 10.14 -1.77 15.01
CA GLU A 49 9.95 -3.16 14.57
C GLU A 49 8.52 -3.39 14.07
N LYS A 50 7.49 -2.87 14.76
CA LYS A 50 6.11 -2.87 14.23
C LYS A 50 5.92 -2.01 12.97
N GLU A 51 6.66 -0.91 12.83
CA GLU A 51 6.66 -0.10 11.61
C GLU A 51 7.40 -0.78 10.44
N GLU A 52 8.38 -1.64 10.73
CA GLU A 52 9.13 -2.44 9.75
C GLU A 52 8.37 -3.73 9.36
N GLU A 53 7.65 -4.36 10.28
CA GLU A 53 6.70 -5.46 10.01
C GLU A 53 5.46 -4.97 9.22
N MET A 54 5.21 -3.65 9.23
CA MET A 54 4.18 -2.95 8.43
C MET A 54 4.63 -2.67 6.99
N LEU A 55 5.79 -3.14 6.53
CA LEU A 55 6.30 -2.82 5.18
C LEU A 55 5.66 -3.66 4.07
N THR A 56 5.01 -4.77 4.40
CA THR A 56 4.20 -5.58 3.47
C THR A 56 3.00 -6.14 4.23
N LEU A 57 1.78 -5.84 3.78
CA LEU A 57 0.57 -6.47 4.32
C LEU A 57 0.01 -7.40 3.27
N ASP A 58 0.02 -8.70 3.53
CA ASP A 58 -0.69 -9.68 2.70
C ASP A 58 -0.32 -9.52 1.21
N HIS A 59 0.98 -9.58 0.93
CA HIS A 59 1.59 -9.40 -0.40
C HIS A 59 1.45 -8.01 -1.06
N THR A 60 0.89 -7.03 -0.35
CA THR A 60 0.80 -5.63 -0.78
C THR A 60 1.92 -4.79 -0.14
N PRO A 61 2.90 -4.29 -0.91
CA PRO A 61 4.01 -3.51 -0.37
C PRO A 61 3.58 -2.11 0.09
N LEU A 62 3.92 -1.72 1.32
CA LEU A 62 3.54 -0.42 1.89
C LEU A 62 4.69 0.59 1.94
N THR A 63 5.93 0.17 1.70
CA THR A 63 7.14 0.99 1.84
C THR A 63 7.08 2.31 1.07
N LYS A 64 6.76 2.27 -0.23
CA LYS A 64 6.68 3.46 -1.09
C LYS A 64 5.50 4.35 -0.69
N LEU A 65 4.34 3.74 -0.44
CA LEU A 65 3.13 4.42 0.00
C LEU A 65 3.35 5.21 1.29
N VAL A 66 3.90 4.56 2.33
CA VAL A 66 4.21 5.19 3.62
C VAL A 66 5.25 6.30 3.46
N THR A 67 6.23 6.12 2.56
CA THR A 67 7.24 7.14 2.27
C THR A 67 6.61 8.40 1.68
N GLN A 68 5.74 8.26 0.67
CA GLN A 68 5.04 9.40 0.07
C GLN A 68 4.07 10.05 1.05
N TRP A 69 3.33 9.27 1.84
CA TRP A 69 2.46 9.81 2.88
C TRP A 69 3.24 10.65 3.91
N LYS A 70 4.42 10.20 4.36
CA LYS A 70 5.30 10.99 5.23
C LYS A 70 5.79 12.27 4.55
N LYS A 71 6.17 12.22 3.27
CA LYS A 71 6.56 13.43 2.49
C LYS A 71 5.41 14.43 2.41
N LYS A 72 4.21 13.96 2.06
CA LYS A 72 2.97 14.75 2.02
C LYS A 72 2.70 15.43 3.37
N LYS A 73 2.71 14.69 4.48
CA LYS A 73 2.47 15.26 5.82
C LYS A 73 3.45 16.38 6.18
N LYS A 74 4.72 16.26 5.76
CA LYS A 74 5.71 17.35 5.94
C LYS A 74 5.39 18.57 5.09
N LYS A 75 4.89 18.39 3.86
CA LYS A 75 4.47 19.46 2.97
C LYS A 75 3.22 20.18 3.50
N GLU A 76 2.20 19.45 3.93
CA GLU A 76 0.98 19.99 4.54
C GLU A 76 1.28 20.85 5.77
N ALA A 77 2.20 20.41 6.63
CA ALA A 77 2.58 21.16 7.82
C ALA A 77 3.22 22.52 7.49
N LYS A 78 3.87 22.65 6.32
CA LYS A 78 4.45 23.92 5.84
C LYS A 78 3.40 24.80 5.17
N GLU A 79 2.56 24.21 4.33
CA GLU A 79 1.60 24.93 3.47
C GLU A 79 0.26 25.20 4.18
N LYS A 80 0.01 24.60 5.35
CA LYS A 80 -1.24 24.69 6.13
C LYS A 80 -2.50 24.29 5.35
N GLN A 81 -2.36 23.44 4.33
CA GLN A 81 -3.47 22.93 3.53
C GLN A 81 -3.51 21.40 3.61
N PRO A 82 -4.52 20.80 4.27
CA PRO A 82 -4.69 19.36 4.28
C PRO A 82 -5.18 18.87 2.91
N LYS A 83 -4.58 17.81 2.41
CA LYS A 83 -4.97 17.13 1.18
C LYS A 83 -5.53 15.74 1.48
N ARG A 84 -6.50 15.30 0.69
CA ARG A 84 -6.99 13.92 0.66
C ARG A 84 -5.90 13.00 0.09
N CYS A 85 -5.85 11.76 0.57
CA CYS A 85 -4.85 10.79 0.12
C CYS A 85 -5.49 9.85 -0.89
N ALA A 86 -4.89 9.75 -2.08
CA ALA A 86 -5.32 8.82 -3.11
C ALA A 86 -4.29 7.70 -3.33
N VAL A 87 -4.79 6.52 -3.67
CA VAL A 87 -4.01 5.37 -4.13
C VAL A 87 -4.59 4.89 -5.44
N LEU A 88 -3.74 4.68 -6.44
CA LEU A 88 -4.13 4.16 -7.74
C LEU A 88 -3.94 2.65 -7.79
N LEU A 89 -4.86 1.93 -8.43
CA LEU A 89 -4.75 0.49 -8.65
C LEU A 89 -5.07 0.17 -10.10
N THR A 90 -4.25 -0.63 -10.75
CA THR A 90 -4.60 -1.28 -12.02
C THR A 90 -4.36 -2.78 -11.91
N THR A 91 -5.30 -3.57 -12.42
CA THR A 91 -5.20 -5.03 -12.48
C THR A 91 -5.04 -5.48 -13.93
N GLY A 92 -4.45 -6.64 -14.17
CA GLY A 92 -4.52 -7.24 -15.49
C GLY A 92 -3.56 -8.40 -15.69
N SER A 93 -3.59 -8.95 -16.91
CA SER A 93 -2.70 -10.06 -17.26
C SER A 93 -1.23 -9.66 -17.10
N LEU A 94 -0.84 -8.44 -17.49
CA LEU A 94 0.55 -7.95 -17.44
C LEU A 94 1.54 -8.99 -18.02
N ASN A 95 1.25 -9.47 -19.23
CA ASN A 95 1.86 -10.65 -19.85
C ASN A 95 2.62 -10.33 -21.16
N PRO A 96 3.80 -9.69 -21.11
CA PRO A 96 4.40 -9.04 -19.95
C PRO A 96 3.88 -7.60 -19.76
N ILE A 97 4.23 -6.98 -18.63
CA ILE A 97 4.13 -5.53 -18.46
C ILE A 97 4.97 -4.80 -19.53
N HIS A 98 4.55 -3.58 -19.88
CA HIS A 98 5.23 -2.69 -20.82
C HIS A 98 5.04 -1.23 -20.41
N LYS A 99 5.81 -0.31 -21.01
CA LYS A 99 5.80 1.14 -20.74
C LYS A 99 4.41 1.76 -20.77
N GLY A 100 3.54 1.34 -21.69
CA GLY A 100 2.14 1.79 -21.71
C GLY A 100 1.36 1.56 -20.40
N HIS A 101 1.63 0.50 -19.64
CA HIS A 101 1.00 0.32 -18.32
C HIS A 101 1.49 1.37 -17.31
N ILE A 102 2.78 1.69 -17.35
CA ILE A 102 3.40 2.69 -16.46
C ILE A 102 2.91 4.09 -16.82
N GLU A 103 2.93 4.43 -18.11
CA GLU A 103 2.45 5.72 -18.62
C GLU A 103 0.97 5.94 -18.28
N MET A 104 0.13 4.88 -18.28
CA MET A 104 -1.27 4.95 -17.83
C MET A 104 -1.39 5.37 -16.37
N MET A 105 -0.56 4.79 -15.51
CA MET A 105 -0.56 5.11 -14.09
C MET A 105 -0.01 6.51 -13.82
N GLU A 106 1.08 6.91 -14.47
CA GLU A 106 1.65 8.26 -14.33
C GLU A 106 0.66 9.32 -14.81
N LYS A 107 0.02 9.12 -15.97
CA LYS A 107 -0.97 10.06 -16.47
C LYS A 107 -2.19 10.16 -15.57
N ALA A 108 -2.68 9.03 -15.06
CA ALA A 108 -3.78 9.00 -14.11
C ALA A 108 -3.46 9.82 -12.86
N LYS A 109 -2.23 9.70 -12.33
CA LYS A 109 -1.76 10.49 -11.19
C LYS A 109 -1.70 11.97 -11.50
N GLU A 110 -1.01 12.35 -12.58
CA GLU A 110 -0.87 13.75 -13.01
C GLU A 110 -2.24 14.42 -13.15
N GLU A 111 -3.17 13.74 -13.81
CA GLU A 111 -4.48 14.28 -14.14
C GLU A 111 -5.39 14.36 -12.92
N LEU A 112 -5.33 13.37 -12.02
CA LEU A 112 -6.07 13.43 -10.76
C LEU A 112 -5.63 14.63 -9.91
N GLU A 113 -4.32 14.82 -9.71
CA GLU A 113 -3.78 15.94 -8.94
C GLU A 113 -3.93 17.30 -9.66
N ARG A 114 -4.01 17.29 -10.99
CA ARG A 114 -4.23 18.50 -11.79
C ARG A 114 -5.67 18.99 -11.66
N ASN A 115 -6.65 18.09 -11.78
CA ASN A 115 -8.07 18.41 -11.74
C ASN A 115 -8.61 18.62 -10.31
N ASP A 116 -7.99 18.00 -9.30
CA ASP A 116 -8.33 18.18 -7.90
C ASP A 116 -7.09 18.56 -7.08
N LYS A 117 -6.96 19.85 -6.76
CA LYS A 117 -5.81 20.40 -6.02
C LYS A 117 -5.72 19.92 -4.58
N ASP A 118 -6.81 19.40 -4.04
CA ASP A 118 -6.90 18.88 -2.68
C ASP A 118 -6.61 17.39 -2.62
N VAL A 119 -6.32 16.72 -3.74
CA VAL A 119 -5.88 15.32 -3.77
C VAL A 119 -4.36 15.23 -3.89
N TYR A 120 -3.79 14.22 -3.24
CA TYR A 120 -2.39 13.84 -3.40
C TYR A 120 -2.28 12.32 -3.48
N VAL A 121 -1.70 11.83 -4.58
CA VAL A 121 -1.47 10.41 -4.81
C VAL A 121 -0.24 9.97 -4.02
N ILE A 122 -0.48 9.15 -3.00
CA ILE A 122 0.58 8.63 -2.13
C ILE A 122 1.10 7.27 -2.59
N GLY A 123 0.44 6.57 -3.51
CA GLY A 123 0.89 5.26 -3.95
C GLY A 123 0.11 4.75 -5.15
N GLY A 124 0.69 3.78 -5.84
CA GLY A 124 0.07 3.11 -6.97
C GLY A 124 0.48 1.65 -7.03
N TYR A 125 -0.48 0.78 -7.37
CA TYR A 125 -0.29 -0.65 -7.44
C TYR A 125 -0.60 -1.17 -8.83
N LEU A 126 0.32 -1.97 -9.36
CA LEU A 126 0.06 -2.84 -10.49
C LEU A 126 -0.12 -4.24 -9.94
N SER A 127 -1.33 -4.79 -10.11
CA SER A 127 -1.74 -6.10 -9.60
C SER A 127 -1.80 -7.11 -10.75
N PRO A 128 -0.81 -8.01 -10.91
CA PRO A 128 -0.90 -9.09 -11.87
C PRO A 128 -2.08 -10.02 -11.49
N SER A 129 -2.91 -10.37 -12.47
CA SER A 129 -4.02 -11.29 -12.21
C SER A 129 -3.57 -12.72 -11.96
N HIS A 130 -4.44 -13.53 -11.35
CA HIS A 130 -4.21 -14.95 -11.10
C HIS A 130 -3.98 -15.78 -12.38
N ASP A 131 -3.24 -16.88 -12.29
CA ASP A 131 -2.90 -17.71 -13.44
C ASP A 131 -4.11 -18.39 -14.08
N ASP A 132 -5.17 -18.72 -13.33
CA ASP A 132 -6.42 -19.28 -13.90
C ASP A 132 -7.04 -18.33 -14.94
N TYR A 133 -7.07 -17.03 -14.63
CA TYR A 133 -7.59 -16.03 -15.56
C TYR A 133 -6.69 -15.86 -16.77
N VAL A 134 -5.38 -15.81 -16.56
CA VAL A 134 -4.42 -15.58 -17.63
C VAL A 134 -4.36 -16.79 -18.56
N SER A 135 -4.22 -17.99 -18.03
CA SER A 135 -4.26 -19.24 -18.80
C SER A 135 -5.56 -19.38 -19.59
N GLY A 136 -6.73 -19.12 -18.98
CA GLY A 136 -8.01 -19.14 -19.69
C GLY A 136 -8.08 -18.11 -20.82
N LYS A 137 -7.52 -16.91 -20.63
CA LYS A 137 -7.48 -15.85 -21.65
C LYS A 137 -6.57 -16.19 -22.84
N PHE A 138 -5.48 -16.91 -22.61
CA PHE A 138 -4.51 -17.27 -23.64
C PHE A 138 -4.61 -18.75 -24.06
N SER A 139 -5.73 -19.41 -23.78
CA SER A 139 -5.98 -20.82 -24.12
C SER A 139 -4.86 -21.76 -23.67
N GLY A 140 -4.22 -21.47 -22.52
CA GLY A 140 -3.11 -22.25 -21.98
C GLY A 140 -1.74 -22.02 -22.62
N HIS A 141 -1.61 -21.13 -23.61
CA HIS A 141 -0.37 -20.87 -24.33
C HIS A 141 0.13 -19.43 -24.13
N ASP A 142 1.38 -19.14 -24.54
CA ASP A 142 1.94 -17.78 -24.62
C ASP A 142 1.77 -16.90 -23.36
N PHE A 143 1.84 -17.49 -22.17
CA PHE A 143 1.80 -16.74 -20.92
C PHE A 143 2.90 -17.10 -19.94
N TYR A 144 3.31 -16.09 -19.18
CA TYR A 144 4.18 -16.23 -18.03
C TYR A 144 3.32 -16.47 -16.78
N ASN A 145 3.76 -17.39 -15.91
CA ASN A 145 3.09 -17.59 -14.62
C ASN A 145 3.13 -16.33 -13.74
N ALA A 146 2.30 -16.31 -12.71
CA ALA A 146 2.11 -15.21 -11.78
C ALA A 146 3.42 -14.69 -11.19
N LYS A 147 4.28 -15.61 -10.72
CA LYS A 147 5.58 -15.28 -10.12
C LYS A 147 6.49 -14.53 -11.11
N THR A 148 6.56 -15.01 -12.34
CA THR A 148 7.36 -14.38 -13.40
C THR A 148 6.79 -13.02 -13.80
N ARG A 149 5.47 -12.90 -13.92
CA ARG A 149 4.82 -11.61 -14.21
C ARG A 149 5.01 -10.59 -13.10
N SER A 150 4.87 -10.99 -11.84
CA SER A 150 5.17 -10.15 -10.67
C SER A 150 6.63 -9.66 -10.70
N HIS A 151 7.58 -10.55 -11.02
CA HIS A 151 8.98 -10.16 -11.18
C HIS A 151 9.18 -9.11 -12.28
N PHE A 152 8.50 -9.26 -13.42
CA PHE A 152 8.56 -8.27 -14.50
C PHE A 152 8.00 -6.91 -14.06
N VAL A 153 6.90 -6.90 -13.30
CA VAL A 153 6.36 -5.67 -12.72
C VAL A 153 7.38 -5.01 -11.79
N ASP A 154 8.00 -5.78 -10.89
CA ASP A 154 9.03 -5.27 -9.97
C ASP A 154 10.21 -4.62 -10.72
N LEU A 155 10.71 -5.26 -11.79
CA LEU A 155 11.75 -4.68 -12.65
C LEU A 155 11.32 -3.34 -13.26
N CYS A 156 10.06 -3.21 -13.67
CA CYS A 156 9.53 -1.97 -14.24
C CYS A 156 9.33 -0.85 -13.20
N VAL A 157 8.89 -1.18 -11.99
CA VAL A 157 8.53 -0.17 -10.98
C VAL A 157 9.65 0.17 -10.01
N THR A 158 10.80 -0.51 -10.05
CA THR A 158 11.90 -0.32 -9.09
C THR A 158 12.29 1.15 -8.94
N ASN A 159 12.43 1.88 -10.04
CA ASN A 159 12.84 3.30 -10.05
C ASN A 159 11.68 4.30 -9.90
N HIS A 160 10.43 3.82 -9.81
CA HIS A 160 9.27 4.67 -9.53
C HIS A 160 9.08 4.79 -8.02
N ASP A 161 9.04 6.01 -7.49
CA ASP A 161 9.03 6.24 -6.03
C ASP A 161 7.65 6.04 -5.36
N TRP A 162 6.62 5.78 -6.17
CA TRP A 162 5.23 5.65 -5.73
C TRP A 162 4.53 4.38 -6.26
N LEU A 163 5.07 3.72 -7.29
CA LEU A 163 4.52 2.49 -7.87
C LEU A 163 5.13 1.23 -7.27
N ALA A 164 4.32 0.20 -7.03
CA ALA A 164 4.75 -1.12 -6.57
C ALA A 164 3.95 -2.25 -7.23
N CYS A 165 4.51 -3.46 -7.28
CA CYS A 165 3.76 -4.67 -7.59
C CYS A 165 2.91 -5.06 -6.37
N ASP A 166 1.60 -5.23 -6.53
CA ASP A 166 0.75 -5.88 -5.54
C ASP A 166 0.52 -7.32 -5.96
N GLN A 167 1.09 -8.27 -5.21
CA GLN A 167 1.00 -9.69 -5.57
C GLN A 167 -0.22 -10.36 -4.93
N TRP A 168 -1.05 -9.63 -4.19
CA TRP A 168 -2.16 -10.23 -3.47
C TRP A 168 -3.08 -11.05 -4.38
N GLU A 169 -3.56 -10.47 -5.49
CA GLU A 169 -4.47 -11.14 -6.43
C GLU A 169 -3.84 -12.39 -7.05
N SER A 170 -2.56 -12.33 -7.40
CA SER A 170 -1.87 -13.45 -8.04
C SER A 170 -1.48 -14.58 -7.10
N GLN A 171 -1.51 -14.34 -5.79
CA GLN A 171 -1.20 -15.33 -4.74
C GLN A 171 -2.43 -15.99 -4.12
N GLN A 172 -3.65 -15.67 -4.61
CA GLN A 172 -4.86 -16.34 -4.15
C GLN A 172 -4.93 -17.78 -4.66
N SER A 173 -5.79 -18.60 -4.05
CA SER A 173 -5.97 -19.99 -4.48
C SER A 173 -6.83 -20.13 -5.76
N TYR A 174 -7.51 -19.06 -6.17
CA TYR A 174 -8.32 -18.99 -7.38
C TYR A 174 -8.39 -17.54 -7.88
N PHE A 175 -8.85 -17.35 -9.11
CA PHE A 175 -9.03 -16.01 -9.68
C PHE A 175 -10.07 -15.17 -8.92
N ILE A 176 -9.63 -13.99 -8.46
CA ILE A 176 -10.49 -12.96 -7.88
C ILE A 176 -10.63 -11.80 -8.86
N ASP A 177 -11.88 -11.44 -9.18
CA ASP A 177 -12.17 -10.35 -10.11
C ASP A 177 -11.83 -8.97 -9.52
N PHE A 178 -11.50 -8.01 -10.40
CA PHE A 178 -10.94 -6.71 -10.04
C PHE A 178 -11.79 -5.87 -9.05
N PRO A 179 -13.14 -5.93 -9.02
CA PRO A 179 -13.91 -5.18 -8.03
C PRO A 179 -13.59 -5.61 -6.60
N GLU A 180 -13.39 -6.92 -6.37
CA GLU A 180 -13.06 -7.42 -5.04
C GLU A 180 -11.60 -7.11 -4.69
N VAL A 181 -10.67 -7.17 -5.65
CA VAL A 181 -9.27 -6.72 -5.46
C VAL A 181 -9.25 -5.26 -5.00
N ALA A 182 -9.99 -4.38 -5.69
CA ALA A 182 -10.05 -2.96 -5.36
C ALA A 182 -10.75 -2.70 -4.02
N SER A 183 -11.84 -3.41 -3.73
CA SER A 183 -12.53 -3.28 -2.44
C SER A 183 -11.66 -3.75 -1.28
N ARG A 184 -10.96 -4.88 -1.43
CA ARG A 184 -10.00 -5.39 -0.45
C ARG A 184 -8.89 -4.38 -0.20
N LEU A 185 -8.27 -3.82 -1.24
CA LEU A 185 -7.23 -2.80 -1.09
C LEU A 185 -7.75 -1.58 -0.32
N HIS A 186 -8.93 -1.07 -0.70
CA HIS A 186 -9.57 0.05 0.01
C HIS A 186 -9.80 -0.25 1.50
N ARG A 187 -10.37 -1.42 1.84
CA ARG A 187 -10.63 -1.82 3.24
C ARG A 187 -9.32 -1.95 4.02
N GLN A 188 -8.32 -2.60 3.46
CA GLN A 188 -7.06 -2.85 4.14
C GLN A 188 -6.27 -1.56 4.40
N LEU A 189 -6.15 -0.68 3.39
CA LEU A 189 -5.47 0.59 3.56
C LEU A 189 -6.17 1.47 4.59
N ASN A 190 -7.50 1.60 4.54
CA ASN A 190 -8.21 2.43 5.52
C ASN A 190 -8.10 1.87 6.94
N ARG A 191 -8.08 0.55 7.13
CA ARG A 191 -7.82 -0.06 8.44
C ARG A 191 -6.45 0.29 8.99
N ILE A 192 -5.41 0.30 8.15
CA ILE A 192 -4.05 0.69 8.57
C ILE A 192 -4.00 2.19 8.90
N PHE A 193 -4.53 3.01 7.99
CA PHE A 193 -4.43 4.47 8.06
C PHE A 193 -5.41 5.12 9.04
N GLU A 194 -6.40 4.39 9.56
CA GLU A 194 -7.26 4.80 10.66
C GLU A 194 -6.45 5.21 11.90
N THR A 195 -5.39 4.46 12.23
CA THR A 195 -4.49 4.78 13.36
C THR A 195 -3.77 6.12 13.20
N TYR A 196 -3.70 6.62 11.97
CA TYR A 196 -3.11 7.90 11.60
C TYR A 196 -4.17 8.96 11.25
N ARG A 197 -5.46 8.69 11.50
CA ARG A 197 -6.60 9.55 11.14
C ARG A 197 -6.52 10.05 9.69
N THR A 198 -6.13 9.17 8.79
CA THR A 198 -6.00 9.46 7.37
C THR A 198 -6.93 8.53 6.60
N ALA A 199 -7.90 9.10 5.88
CA ALA A 199 -8.71 8.33 4.93
C ALA A 199 -7.96 8.17 3.61
N ILE A 200 -8.06 6.98 3.01
CA ILE A 200 -7.45 6.64 1.72
C ILE A 200 -8.55 6.41 0.68
N GLU A 201 -8.50 7.20 -0.38
CA GLU A 201 -9.35 7.02 -1.56
C GLU A 201 -8.64 6.10 -2.56
N VAL A 202 -9.30 5.02 -2.96
CA VAL A 202 -8.77 4.12 -3.99
C VAL A 202 -9.43 4.43 -5.33
N TYR A 203 -8.60 4.61 -6.35
CA TYR A 203 -9.01 4.79 -7.74
C TYR A 203 -8.58 3.58 -8.55
N TYR A 204 -9.54 2.88 -9.14
CA TYR A 204 -9.27 1.86 -10.13
C TYR A 204 -8.98 2.51 -11.48
N VAL A 205 -7.76 2.31 -11.98
CA VAL A 205 -7.23 2.87 -13.21
C VAL A 205 -7.27 1.84 -14.32
N CYS A 206 -7.91 2.20 -15.44
CA CYS A 206 -7.98 1.34 -16.61
C CYS A 206 -8.10 2.12 -17.92
N GLY A 207 -7.84 1.44 -19.03
CA GLY A 207 -8.11 1.97 -20.37
C GLY A 207 -9.61 1.98 -20.69
N TYR A 208 -10.00 2.81 -21.66
CA TYR A 208 -11.39 2.95 -22.11
C TYR A 208 -12.06 1.62 -22.51
N ASP A 209 -11.32 0.74 -23.19
CA ASP A 209 -11.84 -0.55 -23.66
C ASP A 209 -12.32 -1.43 -22.50
N HIS A 210 -11.53 -1.49 -21.42
CA HIS A 210 -11.89 -2.22 -20.22
C HIS A 210 -13.04 -1.54 -19.47
N ALA A 211 -13.00 -0.20 -19.35
CA ALA A 211 -14.07 0.55 -18.73
C ALA A 211 -15.43 0.35 -19.43
N SER A 212 -15.42 0.29 -20.75
CA SER A 212 -16.61 0.05 -21.56
C SER A 212 -17.12 -1.38 -21.40
N LYS A 213 -16.24 -2.37 -21.57
CA LYS A 213 -16.57 -3.80 -21.43
C LYS A 213 -17.14 -4.14 -20.05
N CYS A 214 -16.64 -3.50 -19.00
CA CYS A 214 -17.02 -3.78 -17.62
C CYS A 214 -18.09 -2.80 -17.06
N HIS A 215 -18.63 -1.91 -17.92
CA HIS A 215 -19.62 -0.89 -17.57
C HIS A 215 -19.19 0.05 -16.42
N LEU A 216 -17.89 0.38 -16.36
CA LEU A 216 -17.32 1.21 -15.29
C LEU A 216 -17.75 2.68 -15.38
N LEU A 217 -18.12 3.16 -16.58
CA LEU A 217 -18.64 4.51 -16.78
C LEU A 217 -19.95 4.77 -16.01
N SER A 218 -20.68 3.73 -15.61
CA SER A 218 -21.87 3.83 -14.75
C SER A 218 -21.59 4.17 -13.30
N GLY A 219 -20.31 4.20 -12.87
CA GLY A 219 -19.93 4.41 -11.48
C GLY A 219 -20.14 3.18 -10.59
N ARG A 220 -20.28 1.97 -11.16
CA ARG A 220 -20.57 0.74 -10.38
C ARG A 220 -19.60 0.46 -9.23
N LEU A 221 -18.33 0.84 -9.36
CA LEU A 221 -17.33 0.66 -8.29
C LEU A 221 -17.56 1.61 -7.11
N LYS A 222 -18.27 2.72 -7.30
CA LYS A 222 -18.58 3.64 -6.20
C LYS A 222 -19.43 2.99 -5.12
N ARG A 223 -20.26 2.01 -5.50
CA ARG A 223 -21.08 1.19 -4.56
C ARG A 223 -20.25 0.41 -3.55
N ILE A 224 -18.97 0.16 -3.86
CA ILE A 224 -18.00 -0.53 -3.00
C ILE A 224 -16.88 0.41 -2.53
N ASN A 225 -17.14 1.73 -2.53
CA ASN A 225 -16.22 2.80 -2.10
C ASN A 225 -14.94 2.93 -2.93
N VAL A 226 -14.97 2.49 -4.19
CA VAL A 226 -13.84 2.63 -5.12
C VAL A 226 -14.21 3.63 -6.22
N ASN A 227 -13.36 4.63 -6.45
CA ASN A 227 -13.51 5.58 -7.55
C ASN A 227 -12.97 4.96 -8.85
N THR A 228 -13.37 5.47 -10.01
CA THR A 228 -12.86 5.00 -11.30
C THR A 228 -12.14 6.13 -12.01
N LEU A 229 -10.96 5.83 -12.57
CA LEU A 229 -10.21 6.75 -13.41
C LEU A 229 -9.90 6.04 -14.73
N VAL A 230 -10.50 6.53 -15.81
CA VAL A 230 -10.34 5.98 -17.15
C VAL A 230 -9.35 6.83 -17.93
N VAL A 231 -8.30 6.20 -18.45
CA VAL A 231 -7.34 6.85 -19.35
C VAL A 231 -7.66 6.43 -20.79
N ALA A 232 -8.13 7.37 -21.58
CA ALA A 232 -8.47 7.16 -22.99
C ALA A 232 -7.26 7.40 -23.90
N ARG A 233 -7.18 6.61 -24.98
CA ARG A 233 -6.14 6.70 -26.02
C ARG A 233 -6.59 7.66 -27.14
N PRO A 234 -5.66 8.29 -27.89
CA PRO A 234 -6.00 8.99 -29.13
C PRO A 234 -6.79 8.08 -30.09
N GLY A 235 -7.88 8.57 -30.68
CA GLY A 235 -8.81 7.77 -31.50
C GLY A 235 -9.87 6.98 -30.71
N TYR A 236 -9.74 6.93 -29.38
CA TYR A 236 -10.80 6.54 -28.44
C TYR A 236 -11.31 7.77 -27.67
N SER A 237 -11.40 8.92 -28.35
CA SER A 237 -11.81 10.18 -27.74
C SER A 237 -13.08 10.01 -26.92
N SER A 238 -13.01 10.44 -25.65
CA SER A 238 -14.16 10.57 -24.76
C SER A 238 -15.33 11.25 -25.49
N HIS A 239 -15.05 12.29 -26.26
CA HIS A 239 -16.05 13.09 -26.95
C HIS A 239 -16.73 12.45 -28.17
N GLN A 240 -16.23 11.35 -28.73
CA GLN A 240 -16.79 10.74 -29.96
C GLN A 240 -17.46 9.38 -29.76
N LYS A 241 -17.28 8.71 -28.60
CA LYS A 241 -17.85 7.37 -28.34
C LYS A 241 -18.73 7.27 -27.08
N HIS A 242 -18.97 8.37 -26.37
CA HIS A 242 -19.87 8.36 -25.23
C HIS A 242 -21.35 8.43 -25.68
N SER A 243 -21.97 7.29 -25.93
CA SER A 243 -23.43 7.19 -25.90
C SER A 243 -24.01 7.44 -24.49
N ILE A 244 -23.15 7.42 -23.46
CA ILE A 244 -23.51 7.54 -22.04
C ILE A 244 -22.59 8.57 -21.38
N ARG A 245 -23.18 9.57 -20.70
CA ARG A 245 -22.42 10.49 -19.83
C ARG A 245 -21.83 9.71 -18.64
N PRO A 246 -20.51 9.77 -18.39
CA PRO A 246 -19.92 9.11 -17.23
C PRO A 246 -20.55 9.56 -15.91
N HIS A 247 -20.69 8.63 -14.96
CA HIS A 247 -21.15 8.94 -13.61
C HIS A 247 -20.19 9.95 -12.93
N PRO A 248 -20.66 10.87 -12.05
CA PRO A 248 -19.82 11.90 -11.44
C PRO A 248 -18.59 11.39 -10.65
N SER A 249 -18.62 10.13 -10.21
CA SER A 249 -17.48 9.48 -9.53
C SER A 249 -16.44 8.86 -10.48
N VAL A 250 -16.64 8.99 -11.79
CA VAL A 250 -15.77 8.47 -12.84
C VAL A 250 -15.06 9.64 -13.48
N MET A 251 -13.73 9.68 -13.33
CA MET A 251 -12.89 10.62 -14.05
C MET A 251 -12.48 9.98 -15.38
N VAL A 252 -12.76 10.65 -16.49
CA VAL A 252 -12.25 10.25 -17.82
C VAL A 252 -11.21 11.26 -18.25
N VAL A 253 -10.05 10.76 -18.64
CA VAL A 253 -8.90 11.56 -19.05
C VAL A 253 -8.58 11.21 -20.48
N ASP A 254 -8.63 12.20 -21.37
CA ASP A 254 -8.03 12.07 -22.69
C ASP A 254 -6.54 12.34 -22.58
N ALA A 255 -5.74 11.33 -22.89
CA ALA A 255 -4.31 11.46 -22.88
C ALA A 255 -3.78 11.34 -24.31
N PRO A 256 -3.06 12.36 -24.84
CA PRO A 256 -2.35 12.26 -26.10
C PRO A 256 -1.09 11.40 -25.89
N ILE A 257 -1.30 10.15 -25.48
CA ILE A 257 -0.23 9.21 -25.20
C ILE A 257 -0.25 8.18 -26.30
N ASP A 258 0.93 7.98 -26.87
CA ASP A 258 1.19 6.97 -27.88
C ASP A 258 1.19 5.57 -27.23
N TYR A 259 -0.02 5.11 -26.90
CA TYR A 259 -0.31 3.84 -26.26
C TYR A 259 -0.49 2.71 -27.27
N ASP A 260 0.02 2.78 -28.49
CA ASP A 260 0.02 1.59 -29.36
C ASP A 260 1.10 0.57 -28.93
N ARG A 261 1.17 0.38 -27.61
CA ARG A 261 2.00 -0.57 -26.91
C ARG A 261 1.06 -1.56 -26.27
N SER A 262 0.98 -2.73 -26.88
CA SER A 262 0.23 -3.86 -26.34
C SER A 262 1.18 -4.98 -25.98
N SER A 263 0.85 -5.74 -24.93
CA SER A 263 1.60 -6.96 -24.61
C SER A 263 1.60 -7.97 -25.77
N THR A 264 0.61 -7.92 -26.68
CA THR A 264 0.58 -8.77 -27.87
C THR A 264 1.71 -8.45 -28.84
N ILE A 265 1.94 -7.17 -29.14
CA ILE A 265 3.08 -6.74 -29.97
C ILE A 265 4.40 -7.11 -29.29
N VAL A 266 4.51 -6.92 -27.98
CA VAL A 266 5.69 -7.32 -27.22
C VAL A 266 5.98 -8.82 -27.36
N ARG A 267 4.97 -9.68 -27.23
CA ARG A 267 5.15 -11.14 -27.39
C ARG A 267 5.57 -11.50 -28.82
N GLN A 268 5.00 -10.86 -29.84
CA GLN A 268 5.40 -11.07 -31.24
C GLN A 268 6.86 -10.69 -31.48
N LEU A 269 7.30 -9.53 -30.97
CA LEU A 269 8.70 -9.09 -31.08
C LEU A 269 9.67 -9.98 -30.29
N LEU A 270 9.23 -10.54 -29.15
CA LEU A 270 10.01 -11.51 -28.39
C LEU A 270 10.21 -12.82 -29.17
N GLN A 271 9.19 -13.29 -29.89
CA GLN A 271 9.28 -14.50 -30.74
C GLN A 271 10.30 -14.32 -31.86
N THR A 272 10.36 -13.14 -32.47
CA THR A 272 11.34 -12.83 -33.54
C THR A 272 12.70 -12.36 -33.00
N LYS A 273 12.84 -12.23 -31.68
CA LYS A 273 14.03 -11.67 -31.01
C LYS A 273 14.40 -10.28 -31.55
N ASP A 274 13.40 -9.47 -31.93
CA ASP A 274 13.61 -8.08 -32.35
C ASP A 274 13.88 -7.19 -31.13
N TRP A 275 15.12 -7.24 -30.65
CA TRP A 275 15.55 -6.51 -29.46
C TRP A 275 15.45 -4.99 -29.61
N LYS A 276 15.65 -4.49 -30.82
CA LYS A 276 15.56 -3.05 -31.12
C LYS A 276 14.09 -2.62 -31.17
N GLY A 277 13.24 -3.41 -31.81
CA GLY A 277 11.79 -3.19 -31.83
C GLY A 277 11.14 -3.22 -30.44
N LEU A 278 11.74 -3.90 -29.45
CA LEU A 278 11.26 -3.95 -28.07
C LEU A 278 11.59 -2.70 -27.23
N GLU A 279 12.57 -1.88 -27.62
CA GLU A 279 13.02 -0.72 -26.84
C GLU A 279 11.91 0.31 -26.55
N PRO A 280 10.99 0.63 -27.49
CA PRO A 280 9.87 1.52 -27.22
C PRO A 280 8.87 0.94 -26.22
N TYR A 281 8.83 -0.39 -26.04
CA TYR A 281 7.80 -1.07 -25.25
C TYR A 281 8.27 -1.41 -23.84
N LEU A 282 9.54 -1.78 -23.66
CA LEU A 282 10.03 -2.32 -22.39
C LEU A 282 10.87 -1.30 -21.62
N CYS A 283 10.83 -1.37 -20.27
CA CYS A 283 11.83 -0.68 -19.48
C CYS A 283 13.21 -1.34 -19.69
N PRO A 284 14.32 -0.60 -19.50
CA PRO A 284 15.66 -1.14 -19.72
C PRO A 284 15.93 -2.44 -18.94
N ALA A 285 15.51 -2.53 -17.68
CA ALA A 285 15.73 -3.71 -16.84
C ALA A 285 15.00 -4.95 -17.35
N LEU A 286 13.76 -4.80 -17.84
CA LEU A 286 12.99 -5.92 -18.38
C LEU A 286 13.48 -6.33 -19.78
N LEU A 287 13.90 -5.37 -20.61
CA LEU A 287 14.55 -5.67 -21.88
C LEU A 287 15.83 -6.48 -21.67
N ASP A 288 16.66 -6.07 -20.72
CA ASP A 288 17.89 -6.77 -20.35
C ASP A 288 17.61 -8.18 -19.81
N TYR A 289 16.58 -8.32 -18.97
CA TYR A 289 16.11 -9.62 -18.51
C TYR A 289 15.80 -10.56 -19.67
N PHE A 290 15.02 -10.11 -20.67
CA PHE A 290 14.66 -10.95 -21.81
C PHE A 290 15.87 -11.32 -22.68
N LYS A 291 16.81 -10.38 -22.91
CA LYS A 291 18.05 -10.68 -23.65
C LYS A 291 18.81 -11.85 -23.03
N HIS A 292 18.92 -11.87 -21.70
CA HIS A 292 19.67 -12.90 -20.97
C HIS A 292 18.90 -14.21 -20.70
N HIS A 293 17.57 -14.21 -20.81
CA HIS A 293 16.72 -15.38 -20.49
C HIS A 293 16.00 -15.98 -21.70
N SER A 294 16.23 -15.45 -22.90
CA SER A 294 15.61 -15.90 -24.17
C SER A 294 15.98 -17.32 -24.62
N HIS A 295 16.82 -18.03 -23.88
CA HIS A 295 17.24 -19.41 -24.15
C HIS A 295 16.54 -20.47 -23.26
N LYS A 296 15.63 -20.07 -22.36
CA LYS A 296 15.04 -20.96 -21.33
C LYS A 296 13.52 -21.17 -21.43
N GLN A 297 12.91 -20.95 -22.60
CA GLN A 297 11.52 -21.33 -22.84
C GLN A 297 11.43 -22.61 -23.63
#